data_AF-A0A091C1K5-F1
#
_entry.id   AF-A0A091C1K5-F1
#
_cell.length_a   1.000
_cell.length_b   1.000
_cell.length_c   1.000
_cell.angle_alpha   90.00
_cell.angle_beta   90.00
_cell.angle_gamma   90.00
#
_symmetry.space_group_name_H-M   'P 1'
#
loop_
_entity.id
_entity.type
_entity.pdbx_description
1 polymer ?
#
loop_
_entity_poly.entity_id
_entity_poly.type
_entity_poly.pdbx_seq_one_letter_code
_entity_poly.pdbx_strand_id
1 'polypeptide(L)'
;MVVPDATKSLHQGAIVPWNPISSQYYPQMLEQACQEFGIDLDTPFEQLPKDQQEIVLHGSNGKHFHFHYQNDFGNVRDVDTPFEGVVPNIKRRFHETNSDFTRDQMRSYMTELTCQACHGYRLNDQALSVKINNKHIGEVSDLAINYTSNFVEGLVLSEQEQMIAQPIVKEIDDRLSFLQNVGLNYLTLSRSAGTLSGGEAQRIRLATQIGSNLSGVLYILDEPSIGLHQRDNERLLGSLKKTARFRKYVDCC
;
A
#
# COMPACT_ATOMS: atom_id res chain seq x y z
N MET A 1 14.35 -6.83 6.03
CA MET A 1 13.58 -7.75 5.14
C MET A 1 14.51 -8.71 4.41
N VAL A 2 15.54 -8.21 3.71
CA VAL A 2 16.55 -9.07 3.05
C VAL A 2 17.40 -9.84 4.05
N VAL A 3 17.88 -9.15 5.09
CA VAL A 3 18.59 -9.73 6.25
C VAL A 3 17.76 -9.45 7.50
N PRO A 4 16.80 -10.32 7.87
CA PRO A 4 15.97 -10.11 9.05
C PRO A 4 16.72 -10.42 10.36
N ASP A 5 17.70 -11.31 10.32
CA ASP A 5 18.54 -11.70 11.45
C ASP A 5 20.01 -11.62 11.03
N ALA A 6 20.68 -10.54 11.45
CA ALA A 6 22.06 -10.26 11.09
C ALA A 6 23.07 -11.01 11.98
N THR A 7 22.61 -11.70 13.02
CA THR A 7 23.45 -12.54 13.89
C THR A 7 23.80 -13.88 13.24
N LYS A 8 23.08 -14.25 12.17
CA LYS A 8 23.37 -15.42 11.35
C LYS A 8 24.51 -15.15 10.37
N SER A 9 25.27 -16.19 10.07
CA SER A 9 26.23 -16.18 8.97
C SER A 9 25.54 -16.37 7.61
N LEU A 10 26.30 -16.23 6.52
CA LEU A 10 25.78 -16.47 5.17
C LEU A 10 25.39 -17.94 4.98
N HIS A 11 26.18 -18.89 5.50
CA HIS A 11 25.82 -20.32 5.51
C HIS A 11 24.57 -20.66 6.32
N GLN A 12 24.31 -19.90 7.39
CA GLN A 12 23.10 -20.05 8.20
C GLN A 12 21.85 -19.39 7.57
N GLY A 13 22.00 -18.82 6.36
CA GLY A 13 20.91 -18.25 5.61
C GLY A 13 20.50 -16.85 6.07
N ALA A 14 21.48 -16.00 6.42
CA ALA A 14 21.26 -14.58 6.73
C ALA A 14 20.55 -13.84 5.57
N ILE A 15 20.87 -14.20 4.31
CA ILE A 15 20.26 -13.63 3.11
C ILE A 15 19.02 -14.43 2.70
N VAL A 16 17.88 -14.11 3.30
CA VAL A 16 16.63 -14.88 3.11
C VAL A 16 16.19 -15.04 1.64
N PRO A 17 16.26 -14.02 0.75
CA PRO A 17 15.84 -14.15 -0.64
C PRO A 17 16.58 -15.24 -1.44
N TRP A 18 17.79 -15.60 -0.99
CA TRP A 18 18.68 -16.54 -1.68
C TRP A 18 18.83 -17.85 -0.92
N ASN A 19 18.07 -18.06 0.17
CA ASN A 19 18.00 -19.36 0.82
C ASN A 19 17.41 -20.41 -0.16
N PRO A 20 17.92 -21.65 -0.14
CA PRO A 20 17.48 -22.68 -1.07
C PRO A 20 16.02 -23.06 -0.82
N ILE A 21 15.17 -22.84 -1.81
CA ILE A 21 13.76 -23.29 -1.78
C ILE A 21 13.57 -24.46 -2.77
N SER A 22 14.02 -24.28 -4.01
CA SER A 22 13.86 -25.25 -5.10
C SER A 22 15.08 -25.38 -6.01
N SER A 23 16.13 -24.58 -5.77
CA SER A 23 17.35 -24.56 -6.57
C SER A 23 18.53 -24.10 -5.71
N GLN A 24 19.71 -24.66 -6.00
CA GLN A 24 20.99 -24.27 -5.40
C GLN A 24 21.72 -23.17 -6.18
N TYR A 25 21.10 -22.61 -7.22
CA TYR A 25 21.73 -21.62 -8.09
C TYR A 25 22.24 -20.38 -7.32
N TYR A 26 21.38 -19.73 -6.54
CA TYR A 26 21.75 -18.52 -5.80
C TYR A 26 22.65 -18.80 -4.58
N PRO A 27 22.42 -19.86 -3.78
CA PRO A 27 23.37 -20.26 -2.74
C PRO A 27 24.79 -20.47 -3.28
N GLN A 28 24.95 -21.23 -4.37
CA GLN A 28 26.28 -21.47 -4.95
C GLN A 28 26.89 -20.21 -5.57
N MET A 29 26.07 -19.35 -6.17
CA MET A 29 26.53 -18.06 -6.68
C MET A 29 27.07 -17.17 -5.55
N LEU A 30 26.37 -17.11 -4.42
CA LEU A 30 26.81 -16.35 -3.25
C LEU A 30 28.10 -16.91 -2.67
N GLU A 31 28.17 -18.23 -2.51
CA GLU A 31 29.34 -18.92 -1.97
C GLU A 31 30.59 -18.65 -2.82
N GLN A 32 30.50 -18.88 -4.13
CA GLN A 32 31.63 -18.68 -5.05
C GLN A 32 32.06 -17.21 -5.13
N ALA A 33 31.10 -16.27 -5.15
CA ALA A 33 31.43 -14.85 -5.11
C ALA A 33 32.13 -14.46 -3.80
N CYS A 34 31.65 -14.97 -2.65
CA CYS A 34 32.29 -14.68 -1.36
C CYS A 34 33.71 -15.25 -1.28
N GLN A 35 33.94 -16.45 -1.80
CA GLN A 35 35.27 -17.06 -1.86
C GLN A 35 36.24 -16.22 -2.70
N GLU A 36 35.83 -15.78 -3.89
CA GLU A 36 36.66 -14.93 -4.75
C GLU A 36 36.99 -13.58 -4.10
N PHE A 37 36.02 -12.97 -3.41
CA PHE A 37 36.21 -11.66 -2.76
C PHE A 37 36.78 -11.75 -1.33
N GLY A 38 37.10 -12.95 -0.84
CA GLY A 38 37.67 -13.15 0.50
C GLY A 38 36.70 -12.79 1.64
N ILE A 39 35.40 -13.01 1.44
CA ILE A 39 34.34 -12.80 2.43
C ILE A 39 34.11 -14.12 3.19
N ASP A 40 34.24 -14.07 4.51
CA ASP A 40 33.98 -15.24 5.36
C ASP A 40 32.48 -15.54 5.43
N LEU A 41 32.12 -16.78 5.12
CA LEU A 41 30.74 -17.27 5.05
C LEU A 41 30.19 -17.69 6.41
N ASP A 42 31.07 -17.94 7.40
CA ASP A 42 30.72 -18.43 8.73
C ASP A 42 30.69 -17.34 9.81
N THR A 43 31.29 -16.18 9.53
CA THR A 43 31.17 -14.99 10.38
C THR A 43 29.72 -14.45 10.34
N PRO A 44 29.10 -14.12 11.50
CA PRO A 44 27.80 -13.44 11.54
C PRO A 44 27.77 -12.20 10.64
N PHE A 45 26.68 -12.01 9.90
CA PHE A 45 26.60 -10.95 8.88
C PHE A 45 26.88 -9.56 9.44
N GLU A 46 26.39 -9.26 10.66
CA GLU A 46 26.63 -7.99 11.35
C GLU A 46 28.11 -7.74 11.72
N GLN A 47 28.91 -8.81 11.83
CA GLN A 47 30.32 -8.76 12.18
C GLN A 47 31.24 -8.66 10.96
N LEU A 48 30.71 -8.88 9.75
CA LEU A 48 31.47 -8.67 8.53
C LEU A 48 31.83 -7.18 8.36
N PRO A 49 33.03 -6.85 7.82
CA PRO A 49 33.37 -5.50 7.42
C PRO A 49 32.30 -4.89 6.52
N LYS A 50 32.00 -3.60 6.69
CA LYS A 50 30.94 -2.90 5.92
C LYS A 50 31.14 -3.03 4.41
N ASP A 51 32.38 -2.94 3.94
CA ASP A 51 32.69 -3.08 2.51
C ASP A 51 32.33 -4.48 1.97
N GLN A 52 32.47 -5.53 2.80
CA GLN A 52 32.05 -6.89 2.44
C GLN A 52 30.53 -7.04 2.46
N GLN A 53 29.84 -6.45 3.45
CA GLN A 53 28.38 -6.39 3.46
C GLN A 53 27.83 -5.68 2.22
N GLU A 54 28.46 -4.57 1.80
CA GLU A 54 28.13 -3.83 0.58
C GLU A 54 28.34 -4.68 -0.67
N ILE A 55 29.44 -5.44 -0.77
CA ILE A 55 29.66 -6.35 -1.90
C ILE A 55 28.53 -7.39 -1.98
N VAL A 56 28.14 -7.99 -0.86
CA VAL A 56 27.04 -8.98 -0.83
C VAL A 56 25.70 -8.35 -1.24
N LEU A 57 25.36 -7.18 -0.71
CA LEU A 57 24.05 -6.57 -0.91
C LEU A 57 23.93 -5.82 -2.25
N HIS A 58 24.95 -5.07 -2.63
CA HIS A 58 24.91 -4.11 -3.74
C HIS A 58 25.83 -4.48 -4.90
N GLY A 59 26.65 -5.52 -4.74
CA GLY A 59 27.46 -6.09 -5.79
C GLY A 59 28.92 -5.64 -5.75
N SER A 60 29.69 -6.20 -6.66
CA SER A 60 31.15 -6.13 -6.73
C SER A 60 31.70 -4.88 -7.44
N ASN A 61 30.85 -3.93 -7.82
CA ASN A 61 31.21 -2.74 -8.62
C ASN A 61 32.03 -3.08 -9.89
N GLY A 62 31.68 -4.17 -10.57
CA GLY A 62 32.30 -4.60 -11.83
C GLY A 62 33.51 -5.53 -11.67
N LYS A 63 33.92 -5.88 -10.44
CA LYS A 63 34.90 -6.96 -10.24
C LYS A 63 34.26 -8.29 -10.62
N HIS A 64 34.92 -9.05 -11.46
CA HIS A 64 34.40 -10.32 -11.94
C HIS A 64 34.76 -11.42 -10.94
N PHE A 65 33.91 -12.43 -10.88
CA PHE A 65 34.22 -13.72 -10.28
C PHE A 65 33.87 -14.80 -11.29
N HIS A 66 34.55 -15.94 -11.16
CA HIS A 66 34.27 -17.11 -11.97
C HIS A 66 33.08 -17.85 -11.35
N PHE A 67 31.99 -18.00 -12.10
CA PHE A 67 30.80 -18.70 -11.66
C PHE A 67 30.61 -20.00 -12.43
N HIS A 68 30.71 -21.12 -11.71
CA HIS A 68 30.47 -22.46 -12.21
C HIS A 68 29.29 -23.11 -11.47
N TYR A 69 28.23 -23.44 -12.19
CA TYR A 69 27.03 -24.09 -11.63
C TYR A 69 26.54 -25.20 -12.55
N GLN A 70 26.36 -26.39 -11.99
CA GLN A 70 25.69 -27.50 -12.65
C GLN A 70 24.32 -27.74 -12.01
N ASN A 71 23.26 -27.76 -12.81
CA ASN A 71 21.93 -28.10 -12.30
C ASN A 71 21.73 -29.62 -12.20
N ASP A 72 20.66 -30.04 -11.54
CA ASP A 72 20.32 -31.47 -11.36
C ASP A 72 20.06 -32.22 -12.67
N PHE A 73 19.81 -31.49 -13.76
CA PHE A 73 19.58 -32.02 -15.11
C PHE A 73 20.87 -32.09 -15.96
N GLY A 74 22.02 -31.72 -15.38
CA GLY A 74 23.33 -31.77 -16.03
C GLY A 74 23.70 -30.55 -16.87
N ASN A 75 22.83 -29.52 -16.96
CA ASN A 75 23.18 -28.26 -17.62
C ASN A 75 24.22 -27.51 -16.79
N VAL A 76 25.31 -27.12 -17.45
CA VAL A 76 26.40 -26.38 -16.83
C VAL A 76 26.35 -24.92 -17.27
N ARG A 77 26.51 -24.02 -16.31
CA ARG A 77 26.76 -22.60 -16.54
C ARG A 77 28.14 -22.29 -15.99
N ASP A 78 29.03 -21.86 -16.87
CA ASP A 78 30.43 -21.59 -16.56
C ASP A 78 30.80 -20.26 -17.22
N VAL A 79 30.86 -19.20 -16.42
CA VAL A 79 30.98 -17.82 -16.92
C VAL A 79 31.75 -16.94 -15.94
N ASP A 80 32.56 -16.02 -16.49
CA ASP A 80 33.08 -14.88 -15.73
C ASP A 80 32.08 -13.74 -15.78
N THR A 81 31.57 -13.33 -14.62
CA THR A 81 30.53 -12.30 -14.52
C THR A 81 30.80 -11.39 -13.32
N PRO A 82 30.45 -10.10 -13.36
CA PRO A 82 30.41 -9.31 -12.16
C PRO A 82 29.33 -9.84 -11.22
N PHE A 83 29.62 -9.85 -9.92
CA PHE A 83 28.60 -10.14 -8.92
C PHE A 83 27.66 -8.95 -8.78
N GLU A 84 26.39 -9.14 -9.16
CA GLU A 84 25.38 -8.06 -9.19
C GLU A 84 24.89 -7.63 -7.80
N GLY A 85 25.03 -8.49 -6.79
CA GLY A 85 24.50 -8.24 -5.45
C GLY A 85 23.02 -8.63 -5.29
N VAL A 86 22.62 -8.88 -4.04
CA VAL A 86 21.28 -9.38 -3.72
C VAL A 86 20.18 -8.35 -4.00
N VAL A 87 20.41 -7.08 -3.64
CA VAL A 87 19.41 -6.01 -3.79
C VAL A 87 19.18 -5.67 -5.27
N PRO A 88 20.21 -5.47 -6.11
CA PRO A 88 20.03 -5.32 -7.55
C PRO A 88 19.35 -6.54 -8.19
N ASN A 89 19.68 -7.76 -7.77
CA ASN A 89 19.02 -8.98 -8.23
C ASN A 89 17.50 -8.94 -7.98
N ILE A 90 17.07 -8.62 -6.75
CA ILE A 90 15.64 -8.52 -6.39
C ILE A 90 14.96 -7.44 -7.24
N LYS A 91 15.57 -6.26 -7.34
CA LYS A 91 15.04 -5.15 -8.14
C LYS A 91 14.85 -5.56 -9.59
N ARG A 92 15.89 -6.14 -10.20
CA ARG A 92 15.87 -6.57 -11.60
C ARG A 92 14.81 -7.64 -11.84
N ARG A 93 14.79 -8.71 -11.02
CA ARG A 93 13.80 -9.79 -11.11
C ARG A 93 12.37 -9.32 -10.92
N PHE A 94 12.12 -8.33 -10.06
CA PHE A 94 10.79 -7.75 -9.90
C PHE A 94 10.29 -7.03 -11.16
N HIS A 95 11.16 -6.28 -11.85
CA HIS A 95 10.80 -5.48 -13.03
C HIS A 95 10.79 -6.29 -14.33
N GLU A 96 11.71 -7.24 -14.49
CA GLU A 96 11.91 -7.98 -15.75
C GLU A 96 11.07 -9.27 -15.84
N THR A 97 10.56 -9.78 -14.71
CA THR A 97 9.77 -11.03 -14.73
C THR A 97 8.40 -10.82 -15.38
N ASN A 98 7.98 -11.81 -16.16
CA ASN A 98 6.61 -11.93 -16.66
C ASN A 98 5.71 -12.77 -15.74
N SER A 99 6.25 -13.34 -14.66
CA SER A 99 5.52 -14.20 -13.71
C SER A 99 5.02 -13.40 -12.51
N ASP A 100 3.72 -13.39 -12.29
CA ASP A 100 3.09 -12.73 -11.13
C ASP A 100 3.58 -13.35 -9.81
N PHE A 101 3.67 -14.68 -9.74
CA PHE A 101 4.23 -15.38 -8.58
C PHE A 101 5.64 -14.89 -8.22
N THR A 102 6.53 -14.77 -9.22
CA THR A 102 7.89 -14.27 -8.99
C THR A 102 7.87 -12.82 -8.53
N ARG A 103 7.00 -11.99 -9.13
CA ARG A 103 6.87 -10.58 -8.77
C ARG A 103 6.41 -10.41 -7.32
N ASP A 104 5.43 -11.20 -6.89
CA ASP A 104 4.93 -11.17 -5.51
C ASP A 104 5.95 -11.71 -4.51
N GLN A 105 6.70 -12.75 -4.87
CA GLN A 105 7.81 -13.21 -4.05
C GLN A 105 8.87 -12.10 -3.85
N MET A 106 9.28 -11.42 -4.92
CA MET A 106 10.24 -10.32 -4.83
C MET A 106 9.67 -9.14 -4.03
N ARG A 107 8.37 -8.85 -4.18
CA ARG A 107 7.66 -7.79 -3.43
C ARG A 107 7.76 -7.98 -1.92
N SER A 108 7.78 -9.22 -1.43
CA SER A 108 7.90 -9.52 0.01
C SER A 108 9.19 -8.98 0.67
N TYR A 109 10.22 -8.69 -0.14
CA TYR A 109 11.49 -8.12 0.31
C TYR A 109 11.59 -6.61 0.07
N MET A 110 10.53 -5.98 -0.42
CA MET A 110 10.46 -4.57 -0.78
C MET A 110 9.50 -3.83 0.14
N THR A 111 9.70 -2.52 0.28
CA THR A 111 8.80 -1.65 1.02
C THR A 111 8.31 -0.55 0.09
N GLU A 112 7.06 -0.13 0.30
CA GLU A 112 6.49 1.01 -0.41
C GLU A 112 7.05 2.29 0.20
N LEU A 113 7.66 3.12 -0.63
CA LEU A 113 8.14 4.44 -0.25
C LEU A 113 7.26 5.51 -0.87
N THR A 114 7.15 6.65 -0.21
CA THR A 114 6.50 7.83 -0.78
C THR A 114 7.22 8.22 -2.07
N CYS A 115 6.45 8.34 -3.15
CA CYS A 115 6.99 8.77 -4.44
C CYS A 115 7.55 10.19 -4.32
N GLN A 116 8.80 10.39 -4.74
CA GLN A 116 9.45 11.70 -4.67
C GLN A 116 8.91 12.71 -5.70
N ALA A 117 8.31 12.22 -6.80
CA ALA A 117 7.77 13.09 -7.84
C ALA A 117 6.40 13.68 -7.48
N CYS A 118 5.48 12.85 -6.96
CA CYS A 118 4.12 13.29 -6.61
C CYS A 118 3.88 13.43 -5.10
N HIS A 119 4.91 13.20 -4.29
CA HIS A 119 4.86 13.23 -2.82
C HIS A 119 3.79 12.31 -2.19
N GLY A 120 3.37 11.27 -2.91
CA GLY A 120 2.31 10.35 -2.49
C GLY A 120 0.90 10.74 -2.93
N TYR A 121 0.71 11.91 -3.56
CA TYR A 121 -0.61 12.39 -4.01
C TYR A 121 -1.10 11.77 -5.32
N ARG A 122 -0.24 11.01 -6.02
CA ARG A 122 -0.59 10.22 -7.23
C ARG A 122 -1.07 11.05 -8.42
N LEU A 123 -0.85 12.36 -8.40
CA LEU A 123 -1.20 13.30 -9.45
C LEU A 123 0.05 14.03 -9.95
N ASN A 124 -0.05 14.61 -11.14
CA ASN A 124 1.00 15.44 -11.72
C ASN A 124 1.00 16.87 -11.14
N ASP A 125 2.08 17.61 -11.36
CA ASP A 125 2.26 18.95 -10.79
C ASP A 125 1.19 19.94 -11.25
N GLN A 126 0.70 19.81 -12.49
CA GLN A 126 -0.35 20.66 -13.03
C GLN A 126 -1.66 20.50 -12.26
N ALA A 127 -2.05 19.25 -11.97
CA ALA A 127 -3.23 18.96 -11.17
C ALA A 127 -3.08 19.42 -9.70
N LEU A 128 -1.88 19.27 -9.13
CA LEU A 128 -1.57 19.73 -7.76
C LEU A 128 -1.43 21.26 -7.64
N SER A 129 -1.29 21.97 -8.76
CA SER A 129 -1.25 23.44 -8.79
C SER A 129 -2.64 24.07 -8.65
N VAL A 130 -3.71 23.32 -8.92
CA VAL A 130 -5.09 23.79 -8.74
C VAL A 130 -5.45 23.73 -7.26
N LYS A 131 -5.80 24.88 -6.68
CA LYS A 131 -6.07 25.02 -5.25
C LYS A 131 -7.43 25.64 -4.99
N ILE A 132 -8.10 25.15 -3.94
CA ILE A 132 -9.31 25.73 -3.36
C ILE A 132 -8.95 26.06 -1.91
N ASN A 133 -9.20 27.30 -1.46
CA ASN A 133 -8.80 27.76 -0.13
C ASN A 133 -7.33 27.42 0.22
N ASN A 134 -6.40 27.66 -0.72
CA ASN A 134 -4.97 27.38 -0.61
C ASN A 134 -4.55 25.89 -0.49
N LYS A 135 -5.47 24.93 -0.67
CA LYS A 135 -5.18 23.49 -0.65
C LYS A 135 -5.47 22.84 -1.99
N HIS A 136 -4.61 21.93 -2.42
CA HIS A 136 -4.88 21.11 -3.60
C HIS A 136 -5.65 19.84 -3.25
N ILE A 137 -6.16 19.13 -4.26
CA ILE A 137 -7.00 17.93 -4.08
C ILE A 137 -6.34 16.85 -3.21
N GLY A 138 -5.03 16.61 -3.38
CA GLY A 138 -4.27 15.66 -2.55
C GLY A 138 -4.28 16.01 -1.06
N GLU A 139 -4.00 17.26 -0.68
CA GLU A 139 -4.03 17.71 0.71
C GLU A 139 -5.42 17.55 1.34
N VAL A 140 -6.49 17.90 0.61
CA VAL A 140 -7.87 17.75 1.08
C VAL A 140 -8.24 16.28 1.26
N SER A 141 -7.73 15.40 0.39
CA SER A 141 -7.97 13.96 0.46
C SER A 141 -7.22 13.28 1.61
N ASP A 142 -6.10 13.85 2.04
CA ASP A 142 -5.30 13.39 3.18
C ASP A 142 -5.84 13.88 4.54
N LEU A 143 -6.77 14.83 4.55
CA LEU A 143 -7.48 15.20 5.77
C LEU A 143 -8.38 14.03 6.22
N ALA A 144 -8.50 13.85 7.53
CA ALA A 144 -9.54 12.97 8.06
C ALA A 144 -10.92 13.57 7.75
N ILE A 145 -11.92 12.72 7.56
CA ILE A 145 -13.27 13.08 7.10
C ILE A 145 -13.91 14.20 7.93
N ASN A 146 -13.67 14.24 9.25
CA ASN A 146 -14.14 15.36 10.09
C ASN A 146 -13.51 16.71 9.69
N TYR A 147 -12.21 16.73 9.41
CA TYR A 147 -11.52 17.93 8.96
C TYR A 147 -11.85 18.28 7.51
N THR A 148 -12.06 17.29 6.64
CA THR A 148 -12.55 17.52 5.28
C THR A 148 -13.94 18.17 5.29
N SER A 149 -14.84 17.73 6.17
CA SER A 149 -16.17 18.33 6.36
C SER A 149 -16.06 19.80 6.75
N ASN A 150 -15.24 20.11 7.77
CA ASN A 150 -15.00 21.49 8.18
C ASN A 150 -14.37 22.34 7.06
N PHE A 151 -13.50 21.75 6.23
CA PHE A 151 -12.92 22.42 5.08
C PHE A 151 -13.99 22.77 4.03
N VAL A 152 -14.92 21.86 3.76
CA VAL A 152 -16.03 22.05 2.82
C VAL A 152 -17.01 23.11 3.33
N GLU A 153 -17.35 23.09 4.63
CA GLU A 153 -18.19 24.10 5.27
C GLU A 153 -17.54 25.49 5.26
N GLY A 154 -16.21 25.55 5.37
CA GLY A 154 -15.42 26.78 5.38
C GLY A 154 -15.02 27.30 3.99
N LEU A 155 -15.60 26.78 2.90
CA LEU A 155 -15.27 27.23 1.55
C LEU A 155 -15.68 28.69 1.34
N VAL A 156 -14.72 29.50 0.86
CA VAL A 156 -14.96 30.89 0.50
C VAL A 156 -14.96 30.96 -1.02
N LEU A 157 -16.15 31.05 -1.59
CA LEU A 157 -16.38 31.08 -3.04
C LEU A 157 -16.99 32.42 -3.43
N SER A 158 -16.67 32.90 -4.63
CA SER A 158 -17.41 34.01 -5.24
C SER A 158 -18.85 33.59 -5.57
N GLU A 159 -19.74 34.56 -5.82
CA GLU A 159 -21.15 34.27 -6.16
C GLU A 159 -21.27 33.36 -7.39
N GLN A 160 -20.42 33.56 -8.41
CA GLN A 160 -20.40 32.74 -9.62
C GLN A 160 -19.94 31.31 -9.33
N GLU A 161 -18.85 31.15 -8.59
CA GLU A 161 -18.34 29.83 -8.20
C GLU A 161 -19.34 29.09 -7.31
N GLN A 162 -19.97 29.79 -6.37
CA GLN A 162 -20.98 29.21 -5.49
C GLN A 162 -22.18 28.71 -6.29
N MET A 163 -22.68 29.49 -7.26
CA MET A 163 -23.79 29.07 -8.12
C MET A 163 -23.46 27.79 -8.90
N ILE A 164 -22.24 27.66 -9.40
CA ILE A 164 -21.80 26.48 -10.16
C ILE A 164 -21.53 25.29 -9.24
N ALA A 165 -20.88 25.53 -8.10
CA ALA A 165 -20.40 24.48 -7.20
C ALA A 165 -21.47 23.99 -6.21
N GLN A 166 -22.56 24.72 -5.99
CA GLN A 166 -23.61 24.37 -5.02
C GLN A 166 -24.06 22.90 -5.08
N PRO A 167 -24.44 22.31 -6.24
CA PRO A 167 -24.86 20.91 -6.27
C PRO A 167 -23.72 19.94 -5.93
N ILE A 168 -22.48 20.28 -6.30
CA ILE A 168 -21.28 19.46 -6.06
C ILE A 168 -20.90 19.49 -4.58
N VAL A 169 -20.85 20.69 -3.99
CA VAL A 169 -20.54 20.91 -2.57
C VAL A 169 -21.57 20.20 -1.70
N LYS A 170 -22.86 20.30 -2.05
CA LYS A 170 -23.93 19.58 -1.35
C LYS A 170 -23.74 18.07 -1.39
N GLU A 171 -23.45 17.50 -2.56
CA GLU A 171 -23.22 16.06 -2.70
C GLU A 171 -21.99 15.58 -1.90
N ILE A 172 -20.92 16.39 -1.86
CA ILE A 172 -19.73 16.09 -1.05
C ILE A 172 -20.09 16.11 0.44
N ASP A 173 -20.77 17.15 0.91
CA ASP A 173 -21.19 17.29 2.30
C ASP A 173 -22.10 16.14 2.75
N ASP A 174 -23.10 15.78 1.93
CA ASP A 174 -24.00 14.64 2.19
C ASP A 174 -23.19 13.33 2.34
N ARG A 175 -22.24 13.06 1.44
CA ARG A 175 -21.37 11.87 1.51
C ARG A 175 -20.47 11.84 2.73
N LEU A 176 -19.85 12.96 3.07
CA LEU A 176 -19.00 13.08 4.26
C LEU A 176 -19.85 12.86 5.52
N SER A 177 -21.04 13.45 5.58
CA SER A 177 -22.00 13.25 6.67
C SER A 177 -22.38 11.78 6.83
N PHE A 178 -22.66 11.05 5.75
CA PHE A 178 -22.95 9.61 5.84
C PHE A 178 -21.79 8.82 6.43
N LEU A 179 -20.55 9.13 6.03
CA LEU A 179 -19.35 8.48 6.60
C LEU A 179 -19.16 8.81 8.09
N GLN A 180 -19.44 10.04 8.50
CA GLN A 180 -19.41 10.43 9.91
C GLN A 180 -20.50 9.71 10.73
N ASN A 181 -21.70 9.57 10.16
CA ASN A 181 -22.84 8.93 10.81
C ASN A 181 -22.61 7.43 11.06
N VAL A 182 -21.81 6.77 10.23
CA VAL A 182 -21.38 5.37 10.45
C VAL A 182 -20.06 5.26 11.23
N GLY A 183 -19.59 6.35 11.85
CA GLY A 183 -18.42 6.34 12.75
C GLY A 183 -17.08 6.20 12.03
N LEU A 184 -16.96 6.67 10.78
CA LEU A 184 -15.71 6.63 10.00
C LEU A 184 -15.02 7.99 9.90
N ASN A 185 -15.36 8.92 10.78
CA ASN A 185 -14.87 10.30 10.76
C ASN A 185 -13.34 10.46 10.91
N TYR A 186 -12.64 9.43 11.41
CA TYR A 186 -11.18 9.41 11.59
C TYR A 186 -10.41 8.95 10.34
N LEU A 187 -11.10 8.40 9.34
CA LEU A 187 -10.46 7.96 8.10
C LEU A 187 -10.17 9.14 7.18
N THR A 188 -9.12 9.02 6.37
CA THR A 188 -8.84 9.93 5.26
C THR A 188 -9.45 9.37 3.97
N LEU A 189 -9.73 10.24 2.99
CA LEU A 189 -10.20 9.82 1.67
C LEU A 189 -9.09 9.13 0.86
N SER A 190 -7.83 9.42 1.17
CA SER A 190 -6.65 8.83 0.54
C SER A 190 -6.26 7.44 1.06
N ARG A 191 -6.89 6.96 2.15
CA ARG A 191 -6.55 5.67 2.75
C ARG A 191 -6.77 4.53 1.76
N SER A 192 -5.77 3.66 1.63
CA SER A 192 -5.85 2.48 0.75
C SER A 192 -6.94 1.52 1.21
N ALA A 193 -7.85 1.16 0.31
CA ALA A 193 -8.98 0.27 0.60
C ALA A 193 -8.55 -1.09 1.15
N GLY A 194 -7.38 -1.61 0.71
CA GLY A 194 -6.84 -2.89 1.18
C GLY A 194 -6.35 -2.88 2.63
N THR A 195 -6.24 -1.71 3.26
CA THR A 195 -5.83 -1.56 4.68
C THR A 195 -7.01 -1.40 5.63
N LEU A 196 -8.23 -1.40 5.12
CA LEU A 196 -9.44 -1.27 5.92
C LEU A 196 -9.76 -2.62 6.59
N SER A 197 -10.17 -2.56 7.85
CA SER A 197 -10.79 -3.68 8.53
C SER A 197 -12.12 -4.06 7.87
N GLY A 198 -12.55 -5.31 8.07
CA GLY A 198 -13.85 -5.78 7.55
C GLY A 198 -15.01 -4.89 7.96
N GLY A 199 -15.06 -4.46 9.23
CA GLY A 199 -16.09 -3.55 9.74
C GLY A 199 -16.03 -2.14 9.11
N GLU A 200 -14.83 -1.59 8.90
CA GLU A 200 -14.69 -0.31 8.19
C GLU A 200 -15.20 -0.42 6.75
N ALA A 201 -14.76 -1.43 6.00
CA ALA A 201 -15.17 -1.64 4.61
C ALA A 201 -16.70 -1.83 4.49
N GLN A 202 -17.29 -2.59 5.42
CA GLN A 202 -18.73 -2.79 5.48
C GLN A 202 -19.48 -1.48 5.74
N ARG A 203 -19.00 -0.64 6.67
CA ARG A 203 -19.62 0.65 6.97
C ARG A 203 -19.46 1.66 5.83
N ILE A 204 -18.35 1.66 5.11
CA ILE A 204 -18.20 2.46 3.87
C ILE A 204 -19.25 2.04 2.84
N ARG A 205 -19.43 0.72 2.65
CA ARG A 205 -20.45 0.18 1.75
C ARG A 205 -21.85 0.63 2.19
N LEU A 206 -22.16 0.55 3.48
CA LEU A 206 -23.43 1.02 4.03
C LEU A 206 -23.66 2.51 3.76
N ALA A 207 -22.68 3.37 4.08
CA ALA A 207 -22.75 4.81 3.83
C ALA A 207 -22.99 5.12 2.34
N THR A 208 -22.32 4.41 1.44
CA THR A 208 -22.49 4.54 -0.01
C THR A 208 -23.90 4.16 -0.45
N GLN A 209 -24.46 3.08 0.12
CA GLN A 209 -25.82 2.65 -0.20
C GLN A 209 -26.87 3.64 0.33
N ILE A 210 -26.68 4.18 1.53
CA ILE A 210 -27.58 5.20 2.08
C ILE A 210 -27.57 6.47 1.21
N GLY A 211 -26.39 6.90 0.74
CA GLY A 211 -26.27 8.05 -0.15
C GLY A 211 -26.87 7.86 -1.55
N SER A 212 -27.12 6.62 -1.98
CA SER A 212 -27.69 6.34 -3.30
C SER A 212 -29.19 6.65 -3.44
N ASN A 213 -29.88 6.98 -2.33
CA ASN A 213 -31.30 7.33 -2.28
C ASN A 213 -32.24 6.37 -3.06
N LEU A 214 -31.86 5.09 -3.15
CA LEU A 214 -32.65 4.08 -3.86
C LEU A 214 -33.92 3.73 -3.07
N SER A 215 -35.08 3.86 -3.72
CA SER A 215 -36.38 3.47 -3.17
C SER A 215 -36.76 2.03 -3.55
N GLY A 216 -37.45 1.32 -2.65
CA GLY A 216 -37.97 -0.03 -2.95
C GLY A 216 -36.94 -1.16 -2.86
N VAL A 217 -35.79 -0.90 -2.23
CA VAL A 217 -34.72 -1.89 -2.06
C VAL A 217 -34.83 -2.55 -0.69
N LEU A 218 -34.68 -3.87 -0.65
CA LEU A 218 -34.51 -4.64 0.59
C LEU A 218 -33.01 -4.75 0.91
N TYR A 219 -32.56 -4.03 1.93
CA TYR A 219 -31.20 -4.18 2.45
C TYR A 219 -31.16 -5.31 3.48
N ILE A 220 -30.34 -6.33 3.22
CA ILE A 220 -30.01 -7.38 4.19
C ILE A 220 -28.61 -7.06 4.72
N LEU A 221 -28.51 -6.78 6.02
CA LEU A 221 -27.27 -6.39 6.68
C LEU A 221 -26.81 -7.53 7.59
N ASP A 222 -25.54 -7.90 7.47
CA ASP A 222 -24.91 -8.93 8.30
C ASP A 222 -24.10 -8.27 9.43
N GLU A 223 -24.61 -8.28 10.65
CA GLU A 223 -23.97 -7.70 11.86
C GLU A 223 -23.30 -6.31 11.68
N PRO A 224 -24.05 -5.24 11.36
CA PRO A 224 -23.46 -3.92 11.05
C PRO A 224 -22.82 -3.19 12.25
N SER A 225 -22.87 -3.77 13.45
CA SER A 225 -22.30 -3.21 14.68
C SER A 225 -20.88 -3.72 15.00
N ILE A 226 -20.35 -4.67 14.23
CA ILE A 226 -19.01 -5.22 14.46
C ILE A 226 -17.95 -4.11 14.41
N GLY A 227 -17.13 -4.05 15.46
CA GLY A 227 -16.02 -3.08 15.57
C GLY A 227 -16.47 -1.63 15.74
N LEU A 228 -17.72 -1.38 16.15
CA LEU A 228 -18.18 -0.06 16.60
C LEU A 228 -18.17 0.04 18.12
N HIS A 229 -17.76 1.23 18.60
CA HIS A 229 -17.91 1.58 20.00
C HIS A 229 -19.40 1.80 20.34
N GLN A 230 -19.80 1.50 21.58
CA GLN A 230 -21.21 1.59 22.01
C GLN A 230 -21.85 2.97 21.75
N ARG A 231 -21.05 4.04 21.85
CA ARG A 231 -21.46 5.42 21.54
C ARG A 231 -21.91 5.62 20.08
N ASP A 232 -21.26 4.94 19.13
CA ASP A 232 -21.54 5.11 17.70
C ASP A 232 -22.66 4.18 17.21
N ASN A 233 -23.05 3.18 18.01
CA ASN A 233 -24.20 2.32 17.73
C ASN A 233 -25.51 3.10 17.63
N GLU A 234 -25.71 4.11 18.48
CA GLU A 234 -26.91 4.96 18.42
C GLU A 234 -26.99 5.76 17.12
N ARG A 235 -25.84 6.26 16.64
CA ARG A 235 -25.73 7.00 15.37
C ARG A 235 -25.99 6.11 14.17
N LEU A 236 -25.45 4.88 14.19
CA LEU A 236 -25.74 3.86 13.18
C LEU A 236 -27.24 3.54 13.13
N LEU A 237 -27.86 3.28 14.28
CA LEU A 237 -29.30 3.01 14.38
C LEU A 237 -30.14 4.20 13.90
N GLY A 238 -29.74 5.43 14.22
CA GLY A 238 -30.36 6.65 13.71
C GLY A 238 -30.31 6.72 12.18
N SER A 239 -29.18 6.38 11.58
CA SER A 239 -28.98 6.37 10.14
C SER A 239 -29.82 5.31 9.44
N LEU A 240 -29.84 4.08 9.97
CA LEU A 240 -30.68 3.00 9.46
C LEU A 240 -32.18 3.35 9.53
N LYS A 241 -32.62 3.98 10.62
CA LYS A 241 -34.00 4.47 10.75
C LYS A 241 -34.34 5.54 9.73
N LYS A 242 -33.42 6.44 9.38
CA LYS A 242 -33.64 7.43 8.31
C LYS A 242 -33.88 6.72 6.97
N THR A 243 -33.06 5.74 6.62
CA THR A 243 -33.22 4.94 5.38
C THR A 243 -34.55 4.17 5.39
N ALA A 244 -34.93 3.55 6.51
CA ALA A 244 -36.19 2.83 6.63
C ALA A 244 -37.43 3.75 6.59
N ARG A 245 -37.29 5.02 6.98
CA ARG A 245 -38.39 6.01 7.03
C ARG A 245 -38.63 6.75 5.71
N PHE A 246 -37.88 6.48 4.64
CA PHE A 246 -38.22 6.98 3.29
C PHE A 246 -39.60 6.51 2.77
N ARG A 247 -40.36 5.76 3.57
CA ARG A 247 -41.74 5.33 3.33
C ARG A 247 -42.81 6.12 4.12
N LYS A 248 -42.75 7.44 4.18
CA LYS A 248 -43.91 8.24 4.61
C LYS A 248 -44.02 9.53 3.81
N TYR A 249 -44.49 9.46 2.56
CA TYR A 249 -45.33 10.48 1.89
C TYR A 249 -45.78 9.93 0.54
N VAL A 250 -46.75 9.00 0.57
CA VAL A 250 -47.72 8.81 -0.52
C VAL A 250 -49.07 8.65 0.16
N ASP A 251 -49.59 9.78 0.63
CA ASP A 251 -50.99 9.97 1.02
C ASP A 251 -51.28 11.47 0.90
N CYS A 252 -51.72 11.90 -0.29
CA CYS A 252 -52.73 12.96 -0.46
C CYS A 252 -53.13 13.12 -1.94
N CYS A 253 -54.45 12.99 -2.15
CA CYS A 253 -55.29 13.21 -3.33
C CYS A 253 -55.31 12.10 -4.39
#